data_AF-A0A2N2WIQ7-F1
#
_entry.id   AF-A0A2N2WIQ7-F1
#
_cell.length_a   1.000
_cell.length_b   1.000
_cell.length_c   1.000
_cell.angle_alpha   90.00
_cell.angle_beta   90.00
_cell.angle_gamma   90.00
#
_symmetry.space_group_name_H-M   'P 1'
#
loop_
_entity.id
_entity.type
_entity.pdbx_description
1 polymer ?
#
loop_
_entity_poly.entity_id
_entity_poly.type
_entity_poly.pdbx_seq_one_letter_code
_entity_poly.pdbx_strand_id
1 'polypeptide(L)'
;MKTLFVIVATLMSIMLVAQTPQAIRYQAVVRNSTGNIVPGQNVVLQITILQGSPAGTSVYSEQHLLTTDNFGLIALSIGEGSPVSGTFALIDWSNGDYFLKTEFSDNGGSTFVFLGTSQLLSVPFALYANKTEYYDETDPAFTISPASGIVLSDINNWDEAYGWGNHNTAGYLTSFSETDPSWSGSNTENGSIFRSGPVGIGTSSPLALFHAKGLGTGDGNLLFEGAYKSSNPGAAPVSGAGTRMMWYPDKAAFRAGGINGSQWDTDSVGIYSAAFGYNTTSKGSYSFSMGFGSKAGGITSMASGIFCFATGDYSMAAGYYTTASHTASVALGYENTSSGNYAFSMGYMNTASGENSVAIGRDNNATGNNSVALGYSNDAVGNYSASFGYGNNSSALLSMTWGSNCFGTGVSSTAWGSLATASGSFSTACGISVNAYSYNETVFGSYNTFYTPSSATAWVASDRLFVVGNGTAYNSTGNALTLYKNGNMTISGTLTQSSDIRLKTNIRPFTDVLSQIQLVQPIYYEFKDKKLHPEGTQIGFSAQEIQQYWPELVRKDENGYLSVDYAGMTVVLLQAVKEQQQTIQLLQKEVEQLKNK
;
A
#
# COMPACT_ATOMS: atom_id res chain seq x y z
N MET A 1 8.58 9.06 21.97
CA MET A 1 8.63 7.63 22.35
C MET A 1 9.44 6.74 21.41
N LYS A 2 9.43 6.94 20.07
CA LYS A 2 10.25 6.13 19.14
C LYS A 2 11.77 6.36 19.24
N THR A 3 12.22 7.57 19.57
CA THR A 3 13.65 7.91 19.74
C THR A 3 14.26 7.37 21.02
N LEU A 4 13.48 7.22 22.11
CA LEU A 4 13.97 6.60 23.35
C LEU A 4 14.14 5.08 23.20
N PHE A 5 13.31 4.44 22.38
CA PHE A 5 13.39 3.00 22.11
C PHE A 5 14.62 2.63 21.26
N VAL A 6 15.01 3.50 20.32
CA VAL A 6 16.23 3.32 19.52
C VAL A 6 17.48 3.52 20.38
N ILE A 7 17.50 4.51 21.28
CA ILE A 7 18.66 4.74 22.16
C ILE A 7 18.86 3.59 23.16
N VAL A 8 17.77 3.04 23.73
CA VAL A 8 17.85 1.85 24.60
C VAL A 8 18.27 0.59 23.82
N ALA A 9 17.81 0.43 22.57
CA ALA A 9 18.24 -0.68 21.70
C ALA A 9 19.70 -0.57 21.26
N THR A 10 20.24 0.65 21.14
CA THR A 10 21.65 0.88 20.73
C THR A 10 22.63 0.80 21.92
N LEU A 11 22.16 1.04 23.15
CA LEU A 11 22.96 0.85 24.38
C LEU A 11 23.03 -0.61 24.86
N MET A 12 22.08 -1.47 24.46
CA MET A 12 22.12 -2.90 24.77
C MET A 12 23.07 -3.72 23.87
N SER A 13 23.56 -3.18 22.76
CA SER A 13 24.40 -3.91 21.79
C SER A 13 25.92 -3.79 22.01
N ILE A 14 26.39 -3.09 23.06
CA ILE A 14 27.83 -2.83 23.29
C ILE A 14 28.40 -3.66 24.47
N MET A 15 27.77 -4.76 24.86
CA MET A 15 28.33 -5.70 25.85
C MET A 15 28.21 -7.17 25.41
N LEU A 16 28.62 -7.48 24.17
CA LEU A 16 28.81 -8.86 23.73
C LEU A 16 30.28 -9.08 23.39
N VAL A 17 31.06 -9.43 24.42
CA VAL A 17 32.40 -10.00 24.24
C VAL A 17 32.19 -11.49 23.98
N ALA A 18 32.58 -11.96 22.80
CA ALA A 18 32.70 -13.39 22.55
C ALA A 18 33.89 -13.92 23.38
N GLN A 19 33.62 -14.48 24.55
CA GLN A 19 34.62 -15.22 25.31
C GLN A 19 34.64 -16.66 24.81
N THR A 20 35.83 -17.18 24.52
CA THR A 20 36.03 -18.62 24.34
C THR A 20 35.58 -19.33 25.63
N PRO A 21 34.64 -20.29 25.59
CA PRO A 21 34.16 -20.94 26.79
C PRO A 21 35.33 -21.61 27.53
N GLN A 22 35.66 -21.10 28.73
CA GLN A 22 36.67 -21.70 29.59
C GLN A 22 36.06 -22.83 30.41
N ALA A 23 35.56 -23.85 29.72
CA ALA A 23 34.87 -24.95 30.38
C ALA A 23 35.06 -26.31 29.68
N ILE A 24 35.07 -27.39 30.45
CA ILE A 24 35.21 -28.77 29.97
C ILE A 24 33.88 -29.49 30.12
N ARG A 25 33.34 -30.07 29.04
CA ARG A 25 32.11 -30.87 29.12
C ARG A 25 32.36 -32.18 29.87
N TYR A 26 31.51 -32.48 30.84
CA TYR A 26 31.59 -33.69 31.65
C TYR A 26 30.21 -34.31 31.83
N GLN A 27 30.14 -35.63 31.72
CA GLN A 27 28.94 -36.42 31.97
C GLN A 27 29.30 -37.60 32.86
N ALA A 28 28.43 -37.88 33.82
CA ALA A 28 28.58 -39.03 34.72
C ALA A 28 27.23 -39.60 35.11
N VAL A 29 27.23 -40.87 35.52
CA VAL A 29 26.05 -41.52 36.12
C VAL A 29 26.27 -41.59 37.63
N VAL A 30 25.37 -40.98 38.38
CA VAL A 30 25.40 -40.95 39.84
C VAL A 30 24.78 -42.22 40.40
N ARG A 31 25.52 -42.87 41.30
CA ARG A 31 25.10 -44.08 42.02
C ARG A 31 25.20 -43.84 43.52
N ASN A 32 24.29 -44.43 44.29
CA ASN A 32 24.35 -44.38 45.75
C ASN A 32 25.43 -45.35 46.29
N SER A 33 25.65 -45.35 47.60
CA SER A 33 26.64 -46.19 48.30
C SER A 33 26.43 -47.71 48.15
N THR A 34 25.29 -48.15 47.58
CA THR A 34 24.99 -49.55 47.27
C THR A 34 25.14 -49.89 45.77
N GLY A 35 25.59 -48.93 44.94
CA GLY A 35 25.85 -49.12 43.51
C GLY A 35 24.63 -48.94 42.59
N ASN A 36 23.46 -48.62 43.16
CA ASN A 36 22.22 -48.37 42.41
C ASN A 36 22.19 -46.95 41.85
N ILE A 37 21.64 -46.76 40.65
CA ILE A 37 21.45 -45.43 40.05
C ILE A 37 20.50 -44.58 40.90
N VAL A 38 20.72 -43.28 40.90
CA VAL A 38 19.88 -42.32 41.65
C VAL A 38 19.07 -41.48 40.65
N PRO A 39 17.85 -41.89 40.25
CA PRO A 39 17.09 -41.16 39.24
C PRO A 39 16.28 -40.00 39.86
N GLY A 40 16.24 -38.85 39.18
CA GLY A 40 15.33 -37.75 39.50
C GLY A 40 15.57 -37.06 40.86
N GLN A 41 16.77 -37.14 41.42
CA GLN A 41 17.10 -36.52 42.71
C GLN A 41 18.08 -35.36 42.57
N ASN A 42 17.98 -34.41 43.49
CA ASN A 42 18.93 -33.30 43.59
C ASN A 42 20.22 -33.78 44.24
N VAL A 43 21.33 -33.51 43.55
CA VAL A 43 22.66 -34.00 43.85
C VAL A 43 23.65 -32.84 43.83
N VAL A 44 24.57 -32.80 44.79
CA VAL A 44 25.69 -31.86 44.75
C VAL A 44 26.94 -32.61 44.32
N LEU A 45 27.49 -32.23 43.17
CA LEU A 45 28.76 -32.75 42.68
C LEU A 45 29.86 -31.74 42.97
N GLN A 46 30.91 -32.17 43.68
CA GLN A 46 32.15 -31.43 43.82
C GLN A 46 33.19 -31.99 42.86
N ILE A 47 33.72 -31.10 42.03
CA ILE A 47 34.78 -31.39 41.08
C ILE A 47 36.04 -30.68 41.55
N THR A 48 37.13 -31.44 41.67
CA THR A 48 38.43 -30.90 42.06
C THR A 48 39.49 -31.31 41.04
N ILE A 49 40.29 -30.34 40.60
CA ILE A 49 41.44 -30.55 39.74
C ILE A 49 42.68 -30.63 40.60
N LEU A 50 43.35 -31.78 40.55
CA LEU A 50 44.60 -32.06 41.25
C LEU A 50 45.76 -32.03 40.27
N GLN A 51 46.90 -31.48 40.67
CA GLN A 51 48.11 -31.41 39.85
C GLN A 51 49.15 -32.46 40.29
N GLY A 52 49.81 -33.08 39.31
CA GLY A 52 50.98 -33.94 39.48
C GLY A 52 50.70 -35.41 39.82
N SER A 53 49.62 -35.73 40.55
CA SER A 53 49.24 -37.12 40.84
C SER A 53 47.76 -37.24 41.26
N PRO A 54 47.18 -38.47 41.32
CA PRO A 54 45.81 -38.69 41.80
C PRO A 54 45.54 -38.25 43.26
N ALA A 55 46.59 -37.99 44.04
CA ALA A 55 46.54 -37.44 45.40
C ALA A 55 47.32 -36.11 45.52
N GLY A 56 47.53 -35.43 44.39
CA GLY A 56 48.32 -34.21 44.29
C GLY A 56 47.64 -32.98 44.90
N THR A 57 48.25 -31.81 44.69
CA THR A 57 47.73 -30.54 45.20
C THR A 57 46.49 -30.09 44.44
N SER A 58 45.43 -29.69 45.16
CA SER A 58 44.23 -29.10 44.56
C SER A 58 44.51 -27.69 44.04
N VAL A 59 44.47 -27.52 42.72
CA VAL A 59 44.67 -26.23 42.06
C VAL A 59 43.35 -25.50 41.78
N TYR A 60 42.25 -26.24 41.72
CA TYR A 60 40.91 -25.69 41.52
C TYR A 60 39.84 -26.65 42.03
N SER A 61 38.77 -26.12 42.62
CA SER A 61 37.61 -26.90 43.02
C SER A 61 36.32 -26.09 42.84
N GLU A 62 35.26 -26.74 42.38
CA GLU A 62 33.94 -26.15 42.19
C GLU A 62 32.82 -27.14 42.56
N GLN A 63 31.64 -26.60 42.83
CA GLN A 63 30.44 -27.37 43.12
C GLN A 63 29.33 -27.06 42.12
N HIS A 64 28.57 -28.10 41.79
CA HIS A 64 27.39 -28.05 40.95
C HIS A 64 26.20 -28.66 41.67
N LEU A 65 25.11 -27.90 41.77
CA LEU A 65 23.82 -28.41 42.22
C LEU A 65 23.02 -28.84 40.98
N LEU A 66 22.84 -30.15 40.82
CA LEU A 66 22.25 -30.77 39.63
C LEU A 66 21.10 -31.69 40.01
N THR A 67 20.23 -31.99 39.06
CA THR A 67 19.19 -33.02 39.20
C THR A 67 19.51 -34.16 38.23
N THR A 68 19.58 -35.40 38.73
CA THR A 68 19.82 -36.56 37.87
C THR A 68 18.62 -36.85 36.97
N ASP A 69 18.86 -37.34 35.76
CA ASP A 69 17.78 -37.81 34.89
C ASP A 69 17.22 -39.19 35.33
N ASN A 70 16.26 -39.73 34.58
CA ASN A 70 15.65 -41.03 34.87
C ASN A 70 16.62 -42.22 34.78
N PHE A 71 17.83 -42.02 34.25
CA PHE A 71 18.90 -43.01 34.18
C PHE A 71 20.04 -42.73 35.18
N GLY A 72 19.87 -41.73 36.04
CA GLY A 72 20.88 -41.30 37.00
C GLY A 72 22.01 -40.47 36.39
N LEU A 73 21.86 -40.00 35.15
CA LEU A 73 22.89 -39.25 34.43
C LEU A 73 22.81 -37.76 34.75
N ILE A 74 23.99 -37.15 34.84
CA ILE A 74 24.20 -35.71 34.95
C ILE A 74 25.12 -35.24 33.84
N ALA A 75 24.87 -34.03 33.34
CA ALA A 75 25.71 -33.34 32.37
C ALA A 75 26.04 -31.94 32.92
N LEU A 76 27.32 -31.59 32.94
CA LEU A 76 27.80 -30.30 33.41
C LEU A 76 28.98 -29.79 32.58
N SER A 77 29.29 -28.51 32.74
CA SER A 77 30.49 -27.88 32.21
C SER A 77 31.42 -27.55 33.38
N ILE A 78 32.56 -28.22 33.47
CA ILE A 78 33.56 -27.94 34.50
C ILE A 78 34.19 -26.58 34.23
N GLY A 79 34.20 -25.68 35.20
CA GLY A 79 34.66 -24.29 35.06
C GLY A 79 33.52 -23.25 35.03
N GLU A 80 32.26 -23.70 34.91
CA GLU A 80 31.05 -22.86 35.02
C GLU A 80 30.28 -23.10 36.33
N GLY A 81 30.83 -23.91 37.25
CA GLY A 81 30.22 -24.19 38.56
C GLY A 81 30.45 -23.07 39.58
N SER A 82 29.97 -23.28 40.80
CA SER A 82 30.28 -22.38 41.92
C SER A 82 31.67 -22.70 42.47
N PRO A 83 32.68 -21.83 42.29
CA PRO A 83 34.05 -22.12 42.70
C PRO A 83 34.14 -22.19 44.23
N VAL A 84 34.76 -23.26 44.73
CA VAL A 84 35.08 -23.47 46.15
C VAL A 84 36.50 -22.99 46.45
N SER A 85 37.45 -23.21 45.53
CA SER A 85 38.82 -22.70 45.62
C SER A 85 39.49 -22.60 44.24
N GLY A 86 40.43 -21.67 44.09
CA GLY A 86 41.15 -21.42 42.83
C GLY A 86 40.32 -20.66 41.79
N THR A 87 40.89 -20.45 40.60
CA THR A 87 40.22 -19.81 39.45
C THR A 87 40.52 -20.61 38.20
N PHE A 88 39.49 -21.13 37.54
CA PHE A 88 39.64 -22.06 36.40
C PHE A 88 40.46 -21.45 35.25
N ALA A 89 40.25 -20.16 34.97
CA ALA A 89 40.97 -19.40 33.95
C ALA A 89 42.49 -19.31 34.15
N LEU A 90 42.96 -19.46 35.38
CA LEU A 90 44.36 -19.28 35.79
C LEU A 90 45.09 -20.62 35.99
N ILE A 91 44.44 -21.76 35.71
CA ILE A 91 45.11 -23.06 35.76
C ILE A 91 46.12 -23.13 34.63
N ASP A 92 47.40 -23.28 34.98
CA ASP A 92 48.48 -23.47 34.01
C ASP A 92 48.52 -24.92 33.53
N TRP A 93 47.70 -25.23 32.54
CA TRP A 93 47.58 -26.59 31.97
C TRP A 93 48.87 -27.15 31.35
N SER A 94 49.94 -26.35 31.23
CA SER A 94 51.25 -26.81 30.73
C SER A 94 52.13 -27.46 31.81
N ASN A 95 51.79 -27.25 33.08
CA ASN A 95 52.64 -27.61 34.21
C ASN A 95 52.37 -29.03 34.75
N GLY A 96 52.53 -30.02 33.87
CA GLY A 96 52.44 -31.45 34.20
C GLY A 96 51.04 -32.06 34.12
N ASP A 97 50.89 -33.27 34.67
CA ASP A 97 49.65 -34.03 34.59
C ASP A 97 48.56 -33.51 35.54
N TYR A 98 47.33 -33.45 35.04
CA TYR A 98 46.16 -33.06 35.83
C TYR A 98 45.18 -34.20 36.01
N PHE A 99 44.54 -34.24 37.17
CA PHE A 99 43.59 -35.28 37.55
C PHE A 99 42.29 -34.67 38.01
N LEU A 100 41.18 -35.23 37.56
CA LEU A 100 39.83 -34.90 37.97
C LEU A 100 39.40 -35.81 39.11
N LYS A 101 39.30 -35.24 40.32
CA LYS A 101 38.70 -35.85 41.50
C LYS A 101 37.23 -35.49 41.58
N THR A 102 36.37 -36.51 41.60
CA THR A 102 34.92 -36.34 41.61
C THR A 102 34.35 -36.86 42.93
N GLU A 103 33.54 -36.03 43.57
CA GLU A 103 32.90 -36.35 44.85
C GLU A 103 31.45 -35.91 44.82
N PHE A 104 30.57 -36.65 45.49
CA PHE A 104 29.13 -36.42 45.44
C PHE A 104 28.50 -36.44 46.84
N SER A 105 27.49 -35.60 47.07
CA SER A 105 26.68 -35.57 48.28
C SER A 105 25.18 -35.60 47.95
N ASP A 106 24.44 -36.47 48.63
CA ASP A 106 22.98 -36.55 48.52
C ASP A 106 22.30 -35.43 49.32
N ASN A 107 21.36 -34.73 48.69
CA ASN A 107 20.47 -33.77 49.34
C ASN A 107 21.15 -32.60 50.10
N GLY A 108 22.21 -32.01 49.51
CA GLY A 108 22.73 -30.70 49.92
C GLY A 108 23.59 -30.68 51.19
N GLY A 109 24.16 -31.84 51.58
CA GLY A 109 24.97 -31.97 52.79
C GLY A 109 26.48 -31.67 52.60
N SER A 110 27.14 -31.27 53.69
CA SER A 110 28.57 -30.95 53.78
C SER A 110 29.52 -32.16 53.76
N THR A 111 29.00 -33.37 53.55
CA THR A 111 29.76 -34.63 53.55
C THR A 111 29.76 -35.22 52.15
N PHE A 112 30.94 -35.33 51.56
CA PHE A 112 31.12 -35.82 50.19
C PHE A 112 31.64 -37.25 50.16
N VAL A 113 31.02 -38.08 49.33
CA VAL A 113 31.49 -39.43 49.02
C VAL A 113 32.40 -39.37 47.81
N PHE A 114 33.62 -39.88 47.96
CA PHE A 114 34.60 -39.96 46.88
C PHE A 114 34.15 -40.99 45.82
N LEU A 115 34.00 -40.55 44.58
CA LEU A 115 33.59 -41.41 43.46
C LEU A 115 34.76 -41.92 42.63
N GLY A 116 35.89 -41.21 42.67
CA GLY A 116 37.11 -41.61 41.97
C GLY A 116 37.96 -40.41 41.53
N THR A 117 39.20 -40.70 41.17
CA THR A 117 40.10 -39.76 40.51
C THR A 117 40.47 -40.32 39.14
N SER A 118 40.37 -39.51 38.10
CA SER A 118 40.73 -39.88 36.73
C SER A 118 41.71 -38.87 36.14
N GLN A 119 42.70 -39.31 35.36
CA GLN A 119 43.63 -38.38 34.70
C GLN A 119 42.92 -37.66 33.54
N LEU A 120 43.12 -36.35 33.44
CA LEU A 120 42.72 -35.59 32.27
C LEU A 120 43.74 -35.83 31.16
N LEU A 121 43.36 -36.61 30.15
CA LEU A 121 44.19 -36.87 28.99
C LEU A 121 43.98 -35.79 27.94
N SER A 122 45.07 -35.34 27.32
CA SER A 122 45.02 -34.39 26.22
C SER A 122 44.23 -34.95 25.03
N VAL A 123 43.36 -34.13 24.42
CA VAL A 123 42.67 -34.49 23.18
C VAL A 123 43.68 -34.64 22.02
N PRO A 124 43.40 -35.47 20.99
CA PRO A 124 44.36 -35.75 19.90
C PRO A 124 44.92 -34.52 19.17
N PHE A 125 44.19 -33.40 19.12
CA PHE A 125 44.66 -32.14 18.55
C PHE A 125 45.63 -31.37 19.48
N ALA A 126 45.57 -31.57 20.80
CA ALA A 126 46.55 -31.05 21.75
C ALA A 126 47.82 -31.93 21.81
N LEU A 127 47.71 -33.24 21.55
CA LEU A 127 48.88 -34.13 21.41
C LEU A 127 49.76 -33.78 20.19
N TYR A 128 49.22 -33.10 19.18
CA TYR A 128 49.98 -32.61 18.03
C TYR A 128 50.60 -31.21 18.25
N ALA A 129 50.26 -30.54 19.35
CA ALA A 129 50.94 -29.32 19.80
C ALA A 129 52.17 -29.62 20.69
N ASN A 130 52.39 -30.88 21.09
CA ASN A 130 53.54 -31.34 21.89
C ASN A 130 54.59 -32.10 21.03
N LYS A 131 54.80 -31.65 19.79
CA LYS A 131 55.90 -32.09 18.90
C LYS A 131 56.70 -30.91 18.33
N THR A 132 56.87 -29.86 19.12
CA THR A 132 57.97 -28.93 18.93
C THR A 132 58.97 -29.21 20.04
N GLU A 133 60.05 -29.90 19.69
CA GLU A 133 61.22 -30.04 20.55
C GLU A 133 61.66 -28.65 21.01
N TYR A 134 61.62 -28.44 22.33
CA TYR A 134 62.26 -27.34 23.00
C TYR A 134 63.77 -27.58 22.92
N TYR A 135 64.45 -26.86 22.01
CA TYR A 135 65.90 -26.74 22.01
C TYR A 135 66.28 -25.59 22.95
N ASP A 136 67.08 -25.86 23.98
CA ASP A 136 67.85 -24.83 24.67
C ASP A 136 68.89 -24.28 23.69
N GLU A 137 68.66 -23.07 23.18
CA GLU A 137 69.71 -22.25 22.57
C GLU A 137 70.62 -21.74 23.70
N THR A 138 71.76 -22.41 23.86
CA THR A 138 72.95 -21.81 24.47
C THR A 138 73.74 -21.17 23.34
N ASP A 139 73.74 -19.84 23.32
CA ASP A 139 74.52 -19.01 22.39
C ASP A 139 75.98 -19.52 22.27
N PRO A 140 76.43 -19.98 21.08
CA PRO A 140 77.83 -20.24 20.85
C PRO A 140 78.51 -18.95 20.36
N ALA A 141 79.38 -18.45 21.22
CA ALA A 141 80.51 -17.59 20.95
C ALA A 141 80.83 -17.27 19.47
N PHE A 142 80.85 -15.97 19.20
CA PHE A 142 81.39 -15.25 18.04
C PHE A 142 82.89 -15.55 17.74
N THR A 143 83.27 -16.78 17.36
CA THR A 143 84.70 -17.09 17.09
C THR A 143 85.01 -17.86 15.79
N ILE A 144 84.08 -18.07 14.86
CA ILE A 144 84.39 -18.74 13.57
C ILE A 144 83.84 -18.00 12.33
N SER A 145 83.27 -16.81 12.47
CA SER A 145 82.93 -15.99 11.30
C SER A 145 84.19 -15.33 10.73
N PRO A 146 84.43 -15.34 9.39
CA PRO A 146 85.52 -14.60 8.74
C PRO A 146 85.48 -13.08 8.99
N ALA A 147 84.43 -12.56 9.63
CA ALA A 147 84.34 -11.18 10.12
C ALA A 147 85.00 -10.94 11.49
N SER A 148 85.47 -11.98 12.22
CA SER A 148 86.04 -11.81 13.57
C SER A 148 87.49 -11.33 13.59
N GLY A 149 88.11 -11.14 12.42
CA GLY A 149 89.47 -10.62 12.27
C GLY A 149 89.55 -9.13 11.92
N ILE A 150 88.41 -8.45 11.73
CA ILE A 150 88.38 -7.05 11.31
C ILE A 150 88.72 -6.17 12.52
N VAL A 151 89.94 -5.63 12.53
CA VAL A 151 90.41 -4.67 13.53
C VAL A 151 90.27 -3.24 13.01
N LEU A 152 90.38 -2.25 13.90
CA LEU A 152 90.22 -0.83 13.56
C LEU A 152 91.23 -0.33 12.50
N SER A 153 92.33 -1.05 12.25
CA SER A 153 93.26 -0.79 11.15
C SER A 153 92.74 -1.24 9.78
N ASP A 154 91.83 -2.23 9.72
CA ASP A 154 91.23 -2.74 8.48
C ASP A 154 90.12 -1.84 7.95
N ILE A 155 89.45 -1.10 8.85
CA ILE A 155 88.44 -0.08 8.50
C ILE A 155 89.10 1.18 7.91
N ASN A 156 90.29 1.54 8.40
CA ASN A 156 91.01 2.74 7.93
C ASN A 156 91.74 2.56 6.58
N ASN A 157 91.84 1.32 6.07
CA ASN A 157 92.47 1.00 4.79
C ASN A 157 91.46 0.56 3.71
N TRP A 158 90.14 0.69 3.92
CA TRP A 158 89.13 0.25 2.94
C TRP A 158 89.28 0.95 1.57
N ASP A 159 89.82 2.18 1.54
CA ASP A 159 90.04 2.92 0.30
C ASP A 159 91.45 2.71 -0.33
N GLU A 160 92.36 1.93 0.28
CA GLU A 160 93.68 1.63 -0.30
C GLU A 160 94.02 0.11 -0.30
N ALA A 161 93.47 -0.56 -1.32
CA ALA A 161 94.14 -1.59 -2.14
C ALA A 161 94.38 -3.00 -1.53
N TYR A 162 94.49 -4.13 -2.25
CA TYR A 162 94.82 -4.48 -3.64
C TYR A 162 94.24 -5.89 -3.91
N GLY A 163 93.73 -6.18 -5.11
CA GLY A 163 93.54 -7.60 -5.50
C GLY A 163 92.83 -7.92 -6.80
N TRP A 164 91.60 -7.42 -7.03
CA TRP A 164 90.72 -7.99 -8.07
C TRP A 164 90.15 -7.00 -9.09
N GLY A 165 90.92 -5.97 -9.44
CA GLY A 165 90.71 -5.25 -10.70
C GLY A 165 89.44 -4.40 -10.80
N ASN A 166 89.34 -3.72 -11.94
CA ASN A 166 88.40 -2.65 -12.23
C ASN A 166 86.99 -3.19 -12.58
N HIS A 167 86.03 -2.99 -11.67
CA HIS A 167 84.61 -3.38 -11.82
C HIS A 167 83.83 -2.55 -12.87
N ASN A 168 84.46 -1.56 -13.52
CA ASN A 168 83.84 -0.78 -14.59
C ASN A 168 83.97 -1.44 -15.98
N THR A 169 84.46 -2.68 -16.06
CA THR A 169 84.74 -3.37 -17.34
C THR A 169 84.38 -4.87 -17.38
N ALA A 170 83.79 -5.44 -16.34
CA ALA A 170 83.32 -6.83 -16.33
C ALA A 170 81.81 -6.89 -16.57
N GLY A 171 81.42 -7.12 -17.83
CA GLY A 171 80.04 -7.23 -18.29
C GLY A 171 79.31 -8.46 -17.74
N TYR A 172 78.88 -8.39 -16.47
CA TYR A 172 77.79 -9.19 -15.97
C TYR A 172 76.48 -8.45 -16.22
N LEU A 173 75.57 -9.10 -16.96
CA LEU A 173 74.24 -8.64 -17.32
C LEU A 173 73.50 -8.00 -16.13
N THR A 174 73.36 -6.68 -16.13
CA THR A 174 72.49 -5.93 -15.19
C THR A 174 71.06 -5.76 -15.73
N SER A 175 70.67 -6.46 -16.80
CA SER A 175 69.27 -6.46 -17.24
C SER A 175 68.92 -7.72 -18.02
N PHE A 176 68.27 -8.66 -17.34
CA PHE A 176 67.25 -9.49 -17.96
C PHE A 176 65.91 -8.78 -17.70
N SER A 177 65.15 -8.45 -18.74
CA SER A 177 63.76 -8.01 -18.56
C SER A 177 62.89 -9.26 -18.38
N GLU A 178 62.67 -9.69 -17.15
CA GLU A 178 61.52 -10.55 -16.88
C GLU A 178 60.25 -9.71 -17.13
N THR A 179 59.45 -10.09 -18.11
CA THR A 179 58.12 -9.52 -18.38
C THR A 179 57.05 -10.21 -17.54
N ASP A 180 57.34 -10.54 -16.30
CA ASP A 180 56.29 -10.71 -15.30
C ASP A 180 56.03 -9.34 -14.68
N PRO A 181 54.76 -8.90 -14.53
CA PRO A 181 54.48 -7.64 -13.88
C PRO A 181 54.94 -7.77 -12.43
N SER A 182 56.09 -7.18 -12.14
CA SER A 182 56.61 -6.96 -10.80
C SER A 182 55.53 -6.29 -9.98
N TRP A 183 54.83 -7.07 -9.17
CA TRP A 183 54.12 -6.52 -8.03
C TRP A 183 55.16 -6.15 -6.98
N SER A 184 55.64 -4.92 -7.09
CA SER A 184 56.25 -4.26 -5.96
C SER A 184 55.16 -4.07 -4.91
N GLY A 185 55.09 -4.98 -3.94
CA GLY A 185 54.56 -4.63 -2.63
C GLY A 185 55.39 -3.45 -2.14
N SER A 186 54.76 -2.28 -2.07
CA SER A 186 55.36 -1.09 -1.46
C SER A 186 55.86 -1.47 -0.08
N ASN A 187 57.14 -1.23 0.13
CA ASN A 187 57.85 -1.41 1.37
C ASN A 187 57.08 -0.57 2.41
N THR A 188 56.33 -1.24 3.29
CA THR A 188 55.35 -0.67 4.24
C THR A 188 54.21 0.15 3.58
N GLU A 189 52.97 -0.33 3.77
CA GLU A 189 51.68 0.25 3.32
C GLU A 189 51.31 0.10 1.81
N ASN A 190 50.18 -0.59 1.57
CA ASN A 190 49.33 -0.62 0.36
C ASN A 190 49.94 -1.09 -0.97
N GLY A 191 49.99 -2.41 -1.19
CA GLY A 191 50.22 -3.02 -2.50
C GLY A 191 48.97 -3.02 -3.40
N SER A 192 49.08 -2.43 -4.59
CA SER A 192 48.04 -2.44 -5.64
C SER A 192 48.36 -3.47 -6.72
N ILE A 193 47.32 -4.09 -7.28
CA ILE A 193 47.36 -5.34 -8.03
C ILE A 193 46.76 -5.14 -9.42
N PHE A 194 47.53 -5.35 -10.49
CA PHE A 194 46.99 -5.45 -11.85
C PHE A 194 47.14 -6.88 -12.39
N ARG A 195 46.02 -7.58 -12.61
CA ARG A 195 45.93 -8.78 -13.47
C ARG A 195 44.52 -8.88 -14.06
N SER A 196 44.40 -9.27 -15.32
CA SER A 196 43.16 -9.39 -16.11
C SER A 196 42.26 -10.59 -15.72
N GLY A 197 42.25 -10.98 -14.44
CA GLY A 197 41.44 -12.06 -13.88
C GLY A 197 40.67 -11.63 -12.62
N PRO A 198 39.73 -12.45 -12.10
CA PRO A 198 38.94 -12.12 -10.92
C PRO A 198 39.81 -11.81 -9.70
N VAL A 199 39.71 -10.58 -9.18
CA VAL A 199 40.43 -10.16 -7.96
C VAL A 199 39.62 -10.61 -6.74
N GLY A 200 40.18 -11.55 -5.98
CA GLY A 200 39.65 -11.98 -4.70
C GLY A 200 40.39 -11.34 -3.53
N ILE A 201 39.73 -10.50 -2.73
CA ILE A 201 40.31 -10.08 -1.45
C ILE A 201 39.97 -11.18 -0.45
N GLY A 202 41.01 -11.93 -0.05
CA GLY A 202 41.00 -12.94 1.00
C GLY A 202 40.47 -14.36 0.68
N THR A 203 39.92 -14.62 -0.51
CA THR A 203 39.63 -16.00 -0.99
C THR A 203 40.65 -16.44 -2.02
N SER A 204 41.05 -17.72 -1.99
CA SER A 204 41.96 -18.31 -3.00
C SER A 204 41.23 -18.82 -4.25
N SER A 205 39.89 -18.81 -4.26
CA SER A 205 39.07 -19.30 -5.38
C SER A 205 37.92 -18.34 -5.73
N PRO A 206 38.20 -17.12 -6.23
CA PRO A 206 37.16 -16.16 -6.58
C PRO A 206 36.36 -16.63 -7.80
N LEU A 207 35.06 -16.91 -7.59
CA LEU A 207 34.13 -17.38 -8.62
C LEU A 207 33.49 -16.25 -9.45
N ALA A 208 33.74 -14.98 -9.08
CA ALA A 208 33.22 -13.79 -9.75
C ALA A 208 34.21 -12.60 -9.62
N LEU A 209 34.12 -11.61 -10.52
CA LEU A 209 34.88 -10.35 -10.42
C LEU A 209 34.31 -9.51 -9.25
N PHE A 210 35.18 -9.26 -8.27
CA PHE A 210 35.01 -8.57 -6.98
C PHE A 210 34.49 -9.44 -5.79
N HIS A 211 35.38 -9.70 -4.81
CA HIS A 211 35.10 -10.46 -3.58
C HIS A 211 35.62 -9.70 -2.33
N ALA A 212 34.74 -9.45 -1.36
CA ALA A 212 35.07 -8.84 -0.06
C ALA A 212 35.24 -9.93 1.01
N LYS A 213 36.43 -10.08 1.60
CA LYS A 213 36.65 -10.90 2.81
C LYS A 213 37.31 -10.05 3.89
N GLY A 214 36.84 -10.19 5.13
CA GLY A 214 37.58 -9.77 6.31
C GLY A 214 37.97 -10.97 7.19
N LEU A 215 38.90 -10.76 8.11
CA LEU A 215 39.18 -11.59 9.29
C LEU A 215 39.28 -10.63 10.50
N GLY A 216 38.19 -10.49 11.29
CA GLY A 216 37.93 -9.41 12.25
C GLY A 216 36.45 -9.30 12.68
N THR A 217 36.13 -8.49 13.69
CA THR A 217 34.78 -8.42 14.31
C THR A 217 33.72 -7.65 13.51
N GLY A 218 34.00 -7.32 12.24
CA GLY A 218 33.11 -6.59 11.32
C GLY A 218 33.30 -6.95 9.83
N ASP A 219 33.71 -8.17 9.55
CA ASP A 219 34.16 -8.64 8.24
C ASP A 219 33.10 -8.64 7.12
N GLY A 220 33.53 -8.32 5.89
CA GLY A 220 32.71 -8.43 4.67
C GLY A 220 32.01 -7.14 4.21
N ASN A 221 32.25 -6.03 4.90
CA ASN A 221 31.63 -4.74 4.57
C ASN A 221 32.37 -4.03 3.42
N LEU A 222 31.61 -3.54 2.45
CA LEU A 222 32.09 -2.68 1.37
C LEU A 222 31.56 -1.27 1.59
N LEU A 223 32.43 -0.35 2.03
CA LEU A 223 32.08 1.06 2.22
C LEU A 223 32.38 1.85 0.96
N PHE A 224 31.36 2.45 0.36
CA PHE A 224 31.51 3.46 -0.69
C PHE A 224 31.25 4.83 -0.08
N GLU A 225 32.29 5.64 0.07
CA GLU A 225 32.21 7.00 0.60
C GLU A 225 32.58 8.05 -0.44
N GLY A 226 32.18 9.28 -0.18
CA GLY A 226 32.53 10.44 -1.00
C GLY A 226 31.77 11.69 -0.56
N ALA A 227 32.24 12.85 -0.97
CA ALA A 227 31.66 14.12 -0.57
C ALA A 227 30.40 14.44 -1.37
N TYR A 228 29.29 14.73 -0.68
CA TYR A 228 28.09 15.28 -1.29
C TYR A 228 28.31 16.74 -1.72
N LYS A 229 27.79 17.11 -2.90
CA LYS A 229 27.83 18.48 -3.43
C LYS A 229 26.42 18.98 -3.70
N SER A 230 25.97 19.94 -2.90
CA SER A 230 24.63 20.55 -3.03
C SER A 230 24.49 21.45 -4.27
N SER A 231 25.59 21.89 -4.87
CA SER A 231 25.62 22.70 -6.10
C SER A 231 26.82 22.31 -6.95
N ASN A 232 26.69 22.44 -8.28
CA ASN A 232 27.73 22.12 -9.27
C ASN A 232 28.42 20.75 -9.06
N PRO A 233 27.64 19.65 -9.05
CA PRO A 233 28.22 18.30 -8.99
C PRO A 233 29.10 18.05 -10.23
N GLY A 234 30.16 17.26 -10.06
CA GLY A 234 31.13 16.99 -11.12
C GLY A 234 30.60 16.08 -12.24
N ALA A 235 31.53 15.51 -13.01
CA ALA A 235 31.19 14.44 -13.91
C ALA A 235 30.77 13.18 -13.12
N ALA A 236 29.79 12.43 -13.64
CA ALA A 236 29.50 11.09 -13.14
C ALA A 236 30.77 10.22 -13.24
N PRO A 237 30.96 9.22 -12.36
CA PRO A 237 32.17 8.39 -12.36
C PRO A 237 32.51 7.80 -13.72
N VAL A 238 31.49 7.39 -14.49
CA VAL A 238 31.63 6.95 -15.87
C VAL A 238 30.38 7.31 -16.67
N SER A 239 30.55 8.06 -17.75
CA SER A 239 29.47 8.44 -18.68
C SER A 239 29.18 7.39 -19.75
N GLY A 240 28.04 7.55 -20.43
CA GLY A 240 27.64 6.73 -21.58
C GLY A 240 27.21 5.29 -21.27
N ALA A 241 26.99 4.52 -22.34
CA ALA A 241 26.39 3.18 -22.31
C ALA A 241 27.21 2.14 -21.50
N GLY A 242 26.54 1.06 -21.08
CA GLY A 242 27.15 -0.14 -20.51
C GLY A 242 26.34 -0.74 -19.37
N THR A 243 26.91 -1.75 -18.69
CA THR A 243 26.34 -2.40 -17.49
C THR A 243 27.24 -2.18 -16.29
N ARG A 244 26.72 -1.62 -15.18
CA ARG A 244 27.50 -1.39 -13.94
C ARG A 244 26.59 -1.15 -12.73
N MET A 245 27.20 -1.26 -11.55
CA MET A 245 26.72 -0.68 -10.29
C MET A 245 27.53 0.58 -10.03
N MET A 246 26.86 1.70 -9.75
CA MET A 246 27.50 3.00 -9.57
C MET A 246 26.94 3.70 -8.34
N TRP A 247 27.84 4.06 -7.43
CA TRP A 247 27.63 5.07 -6.41
C TRP A 247 28.15 6.41 -6.93
N TYR A 248 27.29 7.43 -6.96
CA TYR A 248 27.66 8.79 -7.36
C TYR A 248 27.58 9.74 -6.15
N PRO A 249 28.68 9.91 -5.40
CA PRO A 249 28.67 10.61 -4.12
C PRO A 249 28.30 12.09 -4.22
N ASP A 250 28.74 12.82 -5.27
CA ASP A 250 28.41 14.25 -5.44
C ASP A 250 26.89 14.49 -5.41
N LYS A 251 26.10 13.53 -5.91
CA LYS A 251 24.63 13.58 -5.91
C LYS A 251 23.99 12.64 -4.89
N ALA A 252 24.77 11.92 -4.09
CA ALA A 252 24.30 10.85 -3.21
C ALA A 252 23.33 9.87 -3.92
N ALA A 253 23.64 9.53 -5.17
CA ALA A 253 22.76 8.78 -6.05
C ALA A 253 23.30 7.35 -6.26
N PHE A 254 22.38 6.40 -6.33
CA PHE A 254 22.72 4.99 -6.55
C PHE A 254 22.09 4.44 -7.83
N ARG A 255 22.87 3.68 -8.59
CA ARG A 255 22.45 3.11 -9.89
C ARG A 255 22.95 1.68 -9.99
N ALA A 256 22.12 0.78 -10.51
CA ALA A 256 22.58 -0.56 -10.90
C ALA A 256 21.80 -1.12 -12.08
N GLY A 257 22.50 -1.64 -13.08
CA GLY A 257 21.89 -2.27 -14.25
C GLY A 257 22.60 -1.90 -15.54
N GLY A 258 21.85 -1.85 -16.65
CA GLY A 258 22.41 -1.64 -18.00
C GLY A 258 21.73 -0.49 -18.74
N ILE A 259 22.51 0.33 -19.44
CA ILE A 259 21.99 1.42 -20.26
C ILE A 259 22.63 1.40 -21.65
N ASN A 260 21.91 1.88 -22.66
CA ASN A 260 22.39 1.97 -24.06
C ASN A 260 22.65 3.39 -24.56
N GLY A 261 22.62 4.41 -23.68
CA GLY A 261 22.79 5.82 -24.03
C GLY A 261 23.41 6.65 -22.89
N SER A 262 22.87 7.85 -22.65
CA SER A 262 23.38 8.86 -21.69
C SER A 262 22.63 8.87 -20.34
N GLN A 263 21.91 7.81 -20.00
CA GLN A 263 21.07 7.76 -18.79
C GLN A 263 21.88 7.83 -17.48
N TRP A 264 23.20 7.56 -17.52
CA TRP A 264 24.12 7.69 -16.38
C TRP A 264 24.88 9.01 -16.34
N ASP A 265 24.75 9.85 -17.37
CA ASP A 265 25.43 11.14 -17.40
C ASP A 265 24.89 12.05 -16.29
N THR A 266 25.72 12.99 -15.82
CA THR A 266 25.41 13.86 -14.68
C THR A 266 23.99 14.45 -14.79
N ASP A 267 23.57 14.92 -15.96
CA ASP A 267 22.27 15.58 -16.16
C ASP A 267 21.06 14.63 -16.16
N SER A 268 21.30 13.32 -16.25
CA SER A 268 20.28 12.26 -16.17
C SER A 268 20.15 11.68 -14.76
N VAL A 269 20.97 12.15 -13.81
CA VAL A 269 20.99 11.67 -12.42
C VAL A 269 20.48 12.76 -11.48
N GLY A 270 19.39 12.48 -10.78
CA GLY A 270 18.85 13.34 -9.73
C GLY A 270 19.64 13.25 -8.43
N ILE A 271 19.58 14.30 -7.62
CA ILE A 271 20.16 14.32 -6.27
C ILE A 271 19.37 13.36 -5.38
N TYR A 272 20.03 12.57 -4.51
CA TYR A 272 19.43 11.53 -3.66
C TYR A 272 18.53 10.52 -4.41
N SER A 273 18.83 10.26 -5.69
CA SER A 273 17.99 9.40 -6.52
C SER A 273 18.51 7.96 -6.60
N ALA A 274 17.61 7.02 -6.89
CA ALA A 274 17.96 5.62 -7.18
C ALA A 274 17.39 5.15 -8.52
N ALA A 275 18.15 4.38 -9.31
CA ALA A 275 17.65 3.75 -10.53
C ALA A 275 18.19 2.34 -10.73
N PHE A 276 17.31 1.39 -11.07
CA PHE A 276 17.65 -0.01 -11.24
C PHE A 276 17.13 -0.61 -12.55
N GLY A 277 17.82 -1.59 -13.12
CA GLY A 277 17.36 -2.32 -14.30
C GLY A 277 17.93 -1.79 -15.62
N TYR A 278 17.18 -1.94 -16.72
CA TYR A 278 17.66 -1.62 -18.06
C TYR A 278 17.06 -0.32 -18.61
N ASN A 279 17.90 0.61 -19.09
CA ASN A 279 17.47 1.90 -19.65
C ASN A 279 16.57 2.75 -18.73
N THR A 280 16.70 2.60 -17.41
CA THR A 280 15.96 3.44 -16.46
C THR A 280 16.62 4.80 -16.26
N THR A 281 15.85 5.82 -15.88
CA THR A 281 16.36 7.18 -15.65
C THR A 281 15.65 7.84 -14.48
N SER A 282 16.36 8.12 -13.40
CA SER A 282 15.87 8.89 -12.24
C SER A 282 16.50 10.28 -12.23
N LYS A 283 15.93 11.21 -12.98
CA LYS A 283 16.47 12.58 -13.15
C LYS A 283 16.02 13.52 -12.05
N GLY A 284 14.83 13.34 -11.50
CA GLY A 284 14.31 14.22 -10.45
C GLY A 284 15.06 14.05 -9.13
N SER A 285 15.16 15.10 -8.33
CA SER A 285 15.69 14.99 -6.96
C SER A 285 14.81 14.04 -6.13
N TYR A 286 15.40 13.17 -5.32
CA TYR A 286 14.72 12.14 -4.53
C TYR A 286 13.88 11.15 -5.35
N SER A 287 14.16 11.03 -6.66
CA SER A 287 13.37 10.15 -7.54
C SER A 287 13.85 8.70 -7.51
N PHE A 288 12.93 7.79 -7.81
CA PHE A 288 13.18 6.36 -7.86
C PHE A 288 12.69 5.77 -9.20
N SER A 289 13.52 4.99 -9.88
CA SER A 289 13.05 4.21 -11.03
C SER A 289 13.57 2.78 -11.05
N MET A 290 12.75 1.84 -11.52
CA MET A 290 13.17 0.46 -11.69
C MET A 290 12.48 -0.23 -12.87
N GLY A 291 13.13 -1.26 -13.42
CA GLY A 291 12.58 -2.10 -14.49
C GLY A 291 13.23 -1.84 -15.85
N PHE A 292 12.42 -1.65 -16.90
CA PHE A 292 12.87 -1.51 -18.30
C PHE A 292 12.35 -0.21 -18.91
N GLY A 293 13.24 0.71 -19.29
CA GLY A 293 12.87 1.95 -19.99
C GLY A 293 12.05 2.97 -19.18
N SER A 294 11.93 2.76 -17.86
CA SER A 294 11.13 3.62 -16.97
C SER A 294 11.89 4.91 -16.57
N LYS A 295 11.17 6.03 -16.50
CA LYS A 295 11.73 7.36 -16.23
C LYS A 295 11.00 8.08 -15.10
N ALA A 296 11.72 8.34 -14.01
CA ALA A 296 11.30 9.22 -12.92
C ALA A 296 11.95 10.61 -13.12
N GLY A 297 11.20 11.52 -13.73
CA GLY A 297 11.67 12.84 -14.17
C GLY A 297 11.41 13.97 -13.18
N GLY A 298 10.30 13.91 -12.44
CA GLY A 298 9.91 14.95 -11.48
C GLY A 298 10.56 14.78 -10.10
N ILE A 299 10.56 15.83 -9.30
CA ILE A 299 11.05 15.80 -7.92
C ILE A 299 10.22 14.79 -7.13
N THR A 300 10.85 13.94 -6.31
CA THR A 300 10.20 12.86 -5.52
C THR A 300 9.31 11.92 -6.34
N SER A 301 9.55 11.82 -7.65
CA SER A 301 8.77 10.94 -8.53
C SER A 301 9.20 9.48 -8.45
N MET A 302 8.29 8.56 -8.76
CA MET A 302 8.54 7.13 -8.79
C MET A 302 8.08 6.48 -10.09
N ALA A 303 8.98 5.82 -10.83
CA ALA A 303 8.67 5.10 -12.06
C ALA A 303 9.09 3.62 -11.98
N SER A 304 8.13 2.69 -11.90
CA SER A 304 8.42 1.27 -11.63
C SER A 304 7.76 0.32 -12.62
N GLY A 305 8.54 -0.39 -13.41
CA GLY A 305 8.05 -1.41 -14.34
C GLY A 305 8.63 -1.23 -15.73
N ILE A 306 7.80 -1.44 -16.76
CA ILE A 306 8.23 -1.39 -18.16
C ILE A 306 7.63 -0.14 -18.81
N PHE A 307 8.48 0.77 -19.29
CA PHE A 307 8.08 2.04 -19.91
C PHE A 307 7.12 2.88 -19.07
N CYS A 308 7.40 3.01 -17.76
CA CYS A 308 6.65 3.90 -16.88
C CYS A 308 7.27 5.30 -16.86
N PHE A 309 6.47 6.36 -17.02
CA PHE A 309 6.93 7.75 -17.09
C PHE A 309 6.31 8.59 -15.98
N ALA A 310 7.03 8.80 -14.88
CA ALA A 310 6.64 9.69 -13.78
C ALA A 310 7.36 11.03 -13.94
N THR A 311 6.82 11.93 -14.76
CA THR A 311 7.50 13.19 -15.15
C THR A 311 7.04 14.42 -14.37
N GLY A 312 5.88 14.35 -13.71
CA GLY A 312 5.44 15.41 -12.80
C GLY A 312 6.11 15.32 -11.42
N ASP A 313 6.17 16.43 -10.69
CA ASP A 313 6.65 16.43 -9.31
C ASP A 313 5.70 15.63 -8.41
N TYR A 314 6.23 14.88 -7.45
CA TYR A 314 5.49 13.97 -6.55
C TYR A 314 4.70 12.87 -7.28
N SER A 315 4.96 12.64 -8.58
CA SER A 315 4.19 11.70 -9.40
C SER A 315 4.62 10.25 -9.22
N MET A 316 3.70 9.31 -9.49
CA MET A 316 3.97 7.87 -9.47
C MET A 316 3.44 7.19 -10.72
N ALA A 317 4.30 6.52 -11.48
CA ALA A 317 3.92 5.65 -12.59
C ALA A 317 4.41 4.23 -12.32
N ALA A 318 3.52 3.25 -12.27
CA ALA A 318 3.93 1.85 -12.07
C ALA A 318 3.15 0.86 -12.94
N GLY A 319 3.82 -0.20 -13.43
CA GLY A 319 3.25 -1.26 -14.25
C GLY A 319 3.87 -1.35 -15.66
N TYR A 320 3.04 -1.23 -16.70
CA TYR A 320 3.43 -1.35 -18.11
C TYR A 320 2.88 -0.17 -18.90
N TYR A 321 3.74 0.64 -19.52
CA TYR A 321 3.36 1.80 -20.35
C TYR A 321 2.47 2.83 -19.65
N THR A 322 2.69 3.07 -18.35
CA THR A 322 1.93 4.07 -17.59
C THR A 322 2.61 5.43 -17.60
N THR A 323 1.83 6.52 -17.63
CA THR A 323 2.35 7.89 -17.62
C THR A 323 1.67 8.72 -16.54
N ALA A 324 2.45 9.28 -15.63
CA ALA A 324 2.03 10.27 -14.63
C ALA A 324 2.83 11.56 -14.88
N SER A 325 2.23 12.54 -15.54
CA SER A 325 2.94 13.67 -16.15
C SER A 325 2.84 14.99 -15.40
N HIS A 326 1.97 15.05 -14.39
CA HIS A 326 1.63 16.29 -13.68
C HIS A 326 1.84 16.15 -12.18
N THR A 327 1.76 17.28 -11.47
CA THR A 327 2.05 17.35 -10.03
C THR A 327 1.15 16.39 -9.25
N ALA A 328 1.74 15.56 -8.40
CA ALA A 328 1.08 14.54 -7.57
C ALA A 328 0.14 13.60 -8.35
N SER A 329 0.37 13.41 -9.66
CA SER A 329 -0.40 12.49 -10.48
C SER A 329 0.06 11.03 -10.28
N VAL A 330 -0.87 10.08 -10.39
CA VAL A 330 -0.61 8.65 -10.12
C VAL A 330 -1.20 7.77 -11.20
N ALA A 331 -0.38 6.99 -11.91
CA ALA A 331 -0.78 6.06 -12.96
C ALA A 331 -0.31 4.63 -12.68
N LEU A 332 -1.23 3.69 -12.44
CA LEU A 332 -0.92 2.33 -11.99
C LEU A 332 -1.58 1.25 -12.88
N GLY A 333 -0.81 0.27 -13.37
CA GLY A 333 -1.34 -0.86 -14.16
C GLY A 333 -0.80 -0.88 -15.59
N TYR A 334 -1.68 -1.03 -16.57
CA TYR A 334 -1.32 -1.17 -17.99
C TYR A 334 -1.86 0.01 -18.81
N GLU A 335 -0.99 0.75 -19.49
CA GLU A 335 -1.35 1.83 -20.42
C GLU A 335 -2.21 2.96 -19.84
N ASN A 336 -2.10 3.24 -18.54
CA ASN A 336 -2.82 4.35 -17.92
C ASN A 336 -2.09 5.68 -18.06
N THR A 337 -2.84 6.76 -18.28
CA THR A 337 -2.33 8.13 -18.40
C THR A 337 -3.01 9.04 -17.38
N SER A 338 -2.24 9.51 -16.39
CA SER A 338 -2.61 10.62 -15.52
C SER A 338 -1.90 11.89 -15.96
N SER A 339 -2.67 12.85 -16.47
CA SER A 339 -2.18 14.10 -17.06
C SER A 339 -2.87 15.36 -16.52
N GLY A 340 -3.66 15.25 -15.46
CA GLY A 340 -4.06 16.39 -14.64
C GLY A 340 -3.25 16.48 -13.34
N ASN A 341 -3.17 17.67 -12.73
CA ASN A 341 -2.62 17.77 -11.37
C ASN A 341 -3.51 16.99 -10.40
N TYR A 342 -2.90 16.24 -9.48
CA TYR A 342 -3.58 15.36 -8.53
C TYR A 342 -4.46 14.27 -9.19
N ALA A 343 -4.27 14.01 -10.48
CA ALA A 343 -5.05 13.00 -11.19
C ALA A 343 -4.62 11.58 -10.81
N PHE A 344 -5.58 10.67 -10.74
CA PHE A 344 -5.35 9.26 -10.41
C PHE A 344 -5.94 8.35 -11.48
N SER A 345 -5.12 7.50 -12.09
CA SER A 345 -5.55 6.48 -13.05
C SER A 345 -5.06 5.08 -12.63
N MET A 346 -5.95 4.08 -12.61
CA MET A 346 -5.57 2.71 -12.23
C MET A 346 -6.33 1.63 -13.01
N GLY A 347 -5.61 0.66 -13.56
CA GLY A 347 -6.18 -0.49 -14.27
C GLY A 347 -5.61 -0.67 -15.67
N TYR A 348 -6.46 -0.69 -16.71
CA TYR A 348 -6.07 -0.87 -18.11
C TYR A 348 -6.57 0.28 -18.98
N MET A 349 -5.69 0.98 -19.69
CA MET A 349 -6.04 2.04 -20.66
C MET A 349 -6.93 3.16 -20.10
N ASN A 350 -6.75 3.59 -18.85
CA ASN A 350 -7.51 4.72 -18.31
C ASN A 350 -6.81 6.05 -18.55
N THR A 351 -7.58 7.11 -18.80
CA THR A 351 -7.10 8.49 -18.91
C THR A 351 -7.74 9.37 -17.83
N ALA A 352 -6.91 9.96 -16.98
CA ALA A 352 -7.31 10.97 -15.99
C ALA A 352 -6.58 12.28 -16.32
N SER A 353 -7.22 13.16 -17.09
CA SER A 353 -6.60 14.40 -17.60
C SER A 353 -7.14 15.68 -16.96
N GLY A 354 -8.30 15.62 -16.29
CA GLY A 354 -8.80 16.74 -15.50
C GLY A 354 -8.00 16.93 -14.21
N GLU A 355 -7.97 18.14 -13.68
CA GLU A 355 -7.42 18.39 -12.34
C GLU A 355 -8.23 17.62 -11.28
N ASN A 356 -7.57 16.95 -10.33
CA ASN A 356 -8.23 16.12 -9.31
C ASN A 356 -9.14 15.01 -9.90
N SER A 357 -8.89 14.60 -11.15
CA SER A 357 -9.70 13.57 -11.82
C SER A 357 -9.30 12.16 -11.39
N VAL A 358 -10.26 11.23 -11.42
CA VAL A 358 -10.06 9.83 -11.05
C VAL A 358 -10.61 8.90 -12.12
N ALA A 359 -9.78 8.04 -12.70
CA ALA A 359 -10.18 7.04 -13.69
C ALA A 359 -9.72 5.63 -13.27
N ILE A 360 -10.66 4.72 -12.94
CA ILE A 360 -10.32 3.38 -12.42
C ILE A 360 -11.09 2.29 -13.15
N GLY A 361 -10.37 1.26 -13.61
CA GLY A 361 -10.94 0.08 -14.25
C GLY A 361 -10.35 -0.14 -15.63
N ARG A 362 -11.18 -0.19 -16.67
CA ARG A 362 -10.75 -0.40 -18.06
C ARG A 362 -11.30 0.72 -18.95
N ASP A 363 -10.43 1.35 -19.74
CA ASP A 363 -10.85 2.26 -20.81
C ASP A 363 -11.72 3.45 -20.34
N ASN A 364 -11.49 3.97 -19.12
CA ASN A 364 -12.25 5.12 -18.62
C ASN A 364 -11.54 6.44 -18.92
N ASN A 365 -12.33 7.49 -19.13
CA ASN A 365 -11.86 8.83 -19.47
C ASN A 365 -12.46 9.88 -18.50
N ALA A 366 -11.64 10.33 -17.55
CA ALA A 366 -11.99 11.40 -16.61
C ALA A 366 -11.29 12.70 -17.05
N THR A 367 -11.94 13.47 -17.92
CA THR A 367 -11.38 14.68 -18.55
C THR A 367 -11.84 15.99 -17.92
N GLY A 368 -12.99 15.99 -17.24
CA GLY A 368 -13.44 17.15 -16.48
C GLY A 368 -12.63 17.36 -15.19
N ASN A 369 -12.50 18.60 -14.74
CA ASN A 369 -11.90 18.86 -13.43
C ASN A 369 -12.80 18.29 -12.32
N ASN A 370 -12.20 17.69 -11.29
CA ASN A 370 -12.87 16.99 -10.20
C ASN A 370 -13.81 15.88 -10.68
N SER A 371 -13.54 15.30 -11.86
CA SER A 371 -14.37 14.24 -12.45
C SER A 371 -13.96 12.84 -11.98
N VAL A 372 -14.91 11.92 -11.99
CA VAL A 372 -14.69 10.52 -11.57
C VAL A 372 -15.28 9.57 -12.61
N ALA A 373 -14.47 8.66 -13.17
CA ALA A 373 -14.90 7.63 -14.11
C ALA A 373 -14.46 6.24 -13.61
N LEU A 374 -15.40 5.39 -13.17
CA LEU A 374 -15.10 4.06 -12.62
C LEU A 374 -15.84 2.94 -13.37
N GLY A 375 -15.13 1.89 -13.77
CA GLY A 375 -15.71 0.69 -14.38
C GLY A 375 -15.11 0.39 -15.75
N TYR A 376 -15.93 0.22 -16.78
CA TYR A 376 -15.50 -0.04 -18.15
C TYR A 376 -16.08 0.98 -19.13
N SER A 377 -15.22 1.66 -19.88
CA SER A 377 -15.62 2.55 -20.99
C SER A 377 -16.53 3.70 -20.56
N ASN A 378 -16.21 4.38 -19.44
CA ASN A 378 -16.98 5.53 -18.97
C ASN A 378 -16.29 6.85 -19.29
N ASP A 379 -17.08 7.86 -19.66
CA ASP A 379 -16.65 9.22 -19.98
C ASP A 379 -17.20 10.22 -18.93
N ALA A 380 -16.35 10.71 -18.04
CA ALA A 380 -16.66 11.82 -17.12
C ALA A 380 -16.00 13.11 -17.65
N VAL A 381 -16.70 13.80 -18.54
CA VAL A 381 -16.17 14.95 -19.32
C VAL A 381 -16.54 16.28 -18.68
N GLY A 382 -17.70 16.38 -18.05
CA GLY A 382 -18.11 17.60 -17.36
C GLY A 382 -17.25 17.87 -16.11
N ASN A 383 -17.04 19.14 -15.76
CA ASN A 383 -16.45 19.46 -14.47
C ASN A 383 -17.37 18.98 -13.33
N TYR A 384 -16.78 18.47 -12.26
CA TYR A 384 -17.49 17.84 -11.13
C TYR A 384 -18.45 16.70 -11.56
N SER A 385 -18.21 16.08 -12.72
CA SER A 385 -19.04 15.00 -13.23
C SER A 385 -18.62 13.62 -12.71
N ALA A 386 -19.52 12.65 -12.74
CA ALA A 386 -19.20 11.33 -12.23
C ALA A 386 -19.91 10.20 -12.99
N SER A 387 -19.14 9.29 -13.61
CA SER A 387 -19.62 8.16 -14.41
C SER A 387 -19.19 6.81 -13.82
N PHE A 388 -20.13 5.90 -13.61
CA PHE A 388 -19.87 4.62 -12.94
C PHE A 388 -20.58 3.45 -13.62
N GLY A 389 -19.85 2.39 -13.98
CA GLY A 389 -20.41 1.17 -14.56
C GLY A 389 -19.86 0.88 -15.96
N TYR A 390 -20.74 0.73 -16.94
CA TYR A 390 -20.40 0.36 -18.32
C TYR A 390 -20.88 1.43 -19.32
N GLY A 391 -19.98 1.99 -20.13
CA GLY A 391 -20.40 2.77 -21.30
C GLY A 391 -21.11 4.10 -21.00
N ASN A 392 -20.96 4.68 -19.79
CA ASN A 392 -21.72 5.87 -19.41
C ASN A 392 -21.03 7.17 -19.83
N ASN A 393 -21.81 8.22 -20.10
CA ASN A 393 -21.31 9.53 -20.50
C ASN A 393 -21.92 10.67 -19.67
N SER A 394 -21.14 11.23 -18.75
CA SER A 394 -21.46 12.46 -18.01
C SER A 394 -20.73 13.65 -18.65
N SER A 395 -21.36 14.31 -19.63
CA SER A 395 -20.72 15.37 -20.43
C SER A 395 -20.97 16.80 -19.96
N ALA A 396 -21.95 17.02 -19.09
CA ALA A 396 -22.27 18.35 -18.58
C ALA A 396 -21.70 18.61 -17.18
N LEU A 397 -21.56 19.90 -16.82
CA LEU A 397 -21.18 20.33 -15.47
C LEU A 397 -22.08 19.66 -14.42
N LEU A 398 -21.49 19.08 -13.37
CA LEU A 398 -22.18 18.40 -12.26
C LEU A 398 -23.09 17.23 -12.68
N SER A 399 -22.93 16.69 -13.90
CA SER A 399 -23.72 15.55 -14.36
C SER A 399 -23.23 14.23 -13.75
N MET A 400 -24.15 13.31 -13.49
CA MET A 400 -23.86 11.99 -12.92
C MET A 400 -24.55 10.89 -13.73
N THR A 401 -23.81 9.85 -14.13
CA THR A 401 -24.36 8.74 -14.94
C THR A 401 -23.90 7.36 -14.49
N TRP A 402 -24.80 6.56 -13.91
CA TRP A 402 -24.43 5.28 -13.33
C TRP A 402 -25.22 4.11 -13.95
N GLY A 403 -24.60 2.94 -14.08
CA GLY A 403 -25.24 1.76 -14.69
C GLY A 403 -24.64 1.42 -16.05
N SER A 404 -25.49 1.24 -17.07
CA SER A 404 -25.08 0.79 -18.40
C SER A 404 -25.57 1.72 -19.51
N ASN A 405 -24.66 2.34 -20.24
CA ASN A 405 -24.95 3.20 -21.39
C ASN A 405 -25.89 4.38 -21.05
N CYS A 406 -25.73 5.01 -19.88
CA CYS A 406 -26.50 6.19 -19.48
C CYS A 406 -25.84 7.49 -19.94
N PHE A 407 -26.65 8.53 -20.19
CA PHE A 407 -26.21 9.84 -20.70
C PHE A 407 -26.70 11.00 -19.83
N GLY A 408 -25.77 11.79 -19.30
CA GLY A 408 -26.00 12.95 -18.45
C GLY A 408 -25.49 14.19 -19.17
N THR A 409 -26.34 14.76 -20.03
CA THR A 409 -25.99 15.86 -20.94
C THR A 409 -26.56 17.21 -20.48
N GLY A 410 -27.43 17.22 -19.47
CA GLY A 410 -27.92 18.44 -18.81
C GLY A 410 -27.03 18.87 -17.65
N VAL A 411 -26.92 20.17 -17.38
CA VAL A 411 -26.20 20.68 -16.20
C VAL A 411 -26.86 20.15 -14.93
N SER A 412 -26.08 19.64 -13.98
CA SER A 412 -26.58 19.03 -12.74
C SER A 412 -27.61 17.90 -12.97
N SER A 413 -27.51 17.19 -14.10
CA SER A 413 -28.42 16.08 -14.42
C SER A 413 -27.95 14.77 -13.82
N THR A 414 -28.88 13.85 -13.58
CA THR A 414 -28.59 12.51 -13.08
C THR A 414 -29.28 11.46 -13.94
N ALA A 415 -28.53 10.54 -14.55
CA ALA A 415 -29.08 9.39 -15.26
C ALA A 415 -28.59 8.08 -14.66
N TRP A 416 -29.48 7.13 -14.42
CA TRP A 416 -29.10 5.81 -13.90
C TRP A 416 -30.01 4.68 -14.37
N GLY A 417 -29.43 3.49 -14.49
CA GLY A 417 -30.08 2.28 -14.98
C GLY A 417 -29.44 1.74 -16.26
N SER A 418 -30.24 1.56 -17.31
CA SER A 418 -29.78 1.07 -18.62
C SER A 418 -30.34 1.95 -19.73
N LEU A 419 -29.47 2.58 -20.53
CA LEU A 419 -29.88 3.47 -21.63
C LEU A 419 -30.73 4.67 -21.17
N ALA A 420 -30.53 5.15 -19.94
CA ALA A 420 -31.24 6.32 -19.43
C ALA A 420 -30.56 7.62 -19.88
N THR A 421 -31.36 8.62 -20.28
CA THR A 421 -30.88 9.94 -20.73
C THR A 421 -31.46 11.05 -19.89
N ALA A 422 -30.61 11.87 -19.27
CA ALA A 422 -30.98 13.11 -18.59
C ALA A 422 -30.32 14.30 -19.31
N SER A 423 -31.08 15.02 -20.14
CA SER A 423 -30.57 16.16 -20.93
C SER A 423 -31.13 17.51 -20.47
N GLY A 424 -32.20 17.53 -19.69
CA GLY A 424 -32.66 18.75 -19.03
C GLY A 424 -31.68 19.17 -17.93
N SER A 425 -31.50 20.47 -17.71
CA SER A 425 -30.76 20.94 -16.54
C SER A 425 -31.52 20.58 -15.27
N PHE A 426 -30.82 20.07 -14.26
CA PHE A 426 -31.38 19.52 -13.02
C PHE A 426 -32.35 18.35 -13.23
N SER A 427 -32.31 17.69 -14.39
CA SER A 427 -33.19 16.56 -14.68
C SER A 427 -32.68 15.25 -14.07
N THR A 428 -33.59 14.32 -13.82
CA THR A 428 -33.29 12.98 -13.33
C THR A 428 -33.96 11.91 -14.21
N ALA A 429 -33.21 10.93 -14.71
CA ALA A 429 -33.73 9.82 -15.50
C ALA A 429 -33.32 8.47 -14.89
N CYS A 430 -34.30 7.66 -14.50
CA CYS A 430 -34.11 6.40 -13.78
C CYS A 430 -34.84 5.22 -14.46
N GLY A 431 -34.07 4.22 -14.89
CA GLY A 431 -34.63 2.93 -15.32
C GLY A 431 -34.11 2.50 -16.67
N ILE A 432 -34.98 1.90 -17.50
CA ILE A 432 -34.58 1.30 -18.77
C ILE A 432 -35.08 2.16 -19.93
N SER A 433 -34.17 2.72 -20.72
CA SER A 433 -34.50 3.53 -21.91
C SER A 433 -35.49 4.66 -21.61
N VAL A 434 -35.30 5.35 -20.49
CA VAL A 434 -36.10 6.52 -20.10
C VAL A 434 -35.34 7.81 -20.38
N ASN A 435 -36.09 8.87 -20.69
CA ASN A 435 -35.51 10.14 -21.11
C ASN A 435 -36.17 11.32 -20.38
N ALA A 436 -35.36 12.12 -19.67
CA ALA A 436 -35.74 13.36 -19.02
C ALA A 436 -35.12 14.55 -19.79
N TYR A 437 -35.94 15.26 -20.56
CA TYR A 437 -35.48 16.26 -21.53
C TYR A 437 -35.68 17.70 -21.05
N SER A 438 -36.69 17.97 -20.21
CA SER A 438 -37.00 19.33 -19.75
C SER A 438 -36.23 19.72 -18.48
N TYR A 439 -36.08 21.03 -18.27
CA TYR A 439 -35.58 21.59 -17.02
C TYR A 439 -36.32 21.03 -15.80
N ASN A 440 -35.61 20.57 -14.77
CA ASN A 440 -36.18 19.95 -13.56
C ASN A 440 -37.06 18.69 -13.79
N GLU A 441 -37.05 18.07 -14.97
CA GLU A 441 -37.87 16.88 -15.23
C GLU A 441 -37.31 15.66 -14.50
N THR A 442 -38.17 14.89 -13.84
CA THR A 442 -37.83 13.60 -13.23
C THR A 442 -38.61 12.47 -13.89
N VAL A 443 -37.90 11.42 -14.33
CA VAL A 443 -38.49 10.28 -15.04
C VAL A 443 -38.07 8.97 -14.40
N PHE A 444 -39.03 8.10 -14.12
CA PHE A 444 -38.81 6.73 -13.65
C PHE A 444 -39.43 5.70 -14.60
N GLY A 445 -39.00 4.43 -14.51
CA GLY A 445 -39.67 3.29 -15.13
C GLY A 445 -38.99 2.78 -16.39
N SER A 446 -39.77 2.50 -17.44
CA SER A 446 -39.25 1.95 -18.69
C SER A 446 -39.88 2.59 -19.92
N TYR A 447 -39.05 2.85 -20.95
CA TYR A 447 -39.46 3.29 -22.28
C TYR A 447 -40.55 4.38 -22.26
N ASN A 448 -40.27 5.53 -21.63
CA ASN A 448 -41.21 6.65 -21.63
C ASN A 448 -41.38 7.22 -23.05
N THR A 449 -42.50 7.89 -23.29
CA THR A 449 -42.77 8.52 -24.58
C THR A 449 -41.76 9.62 -24.88
N PHE A 450 -41.32 9.68 -26.14
CA PHE A 450 -40.50 10.78 -26.63
C PHE A 450 -41.25 12.10 -26.51
N TYR A 451 -40.51 13.16 -26.22
CA TYR A 451 -41.05 14.46 -25.91
C TYR A 451 -40.04 15.54 -26.28
N THR A 452 -40.50 16.64 -26.87
CA THR A 452 -39.67 17.80 -27.14
C THR A 452 -40.11 18.90 -26.19
N PRO A 453 -39.30 19.26 -25.18
CA PRO A 453 -39.63 20.32 -24.26
C PRO A 453 -39.55 21.68 -24.93
N SER A 454 -40.31 22.62 -24.39
CA SER A 454 -40.18 24.03 -24.76
C SER A 454 -38.86 24.60 -24.24
N SER A 455 -38.35 24.10 -23.10
CA SER A 455 -37.01 24.43 -22.61
C SER A 455 -36.35 23.29 -21.84
N ALA A 456 -35.07 23.07 -22.13
CA ALA A 456 -34.19 22.20 -21.35
C ALA A 456 -33.48 22.93 -20.20
N THR A 457 -33.58 24.27 -20.12
CA THR A 457 -32.78 25.10 -19.20
C THR A 457 -33.59 26.09 -18.38
N ALA A 458 -34.90 26.23 -18.64
CA ALA A 458 -35.77 27.16 -17.95
C ALA A 458 -37.13 26.54 -17.62
N TRP A 459 -37.80 27.12 -16.62
CA TRP A 459 -39.15 26.72 -16.23
C TRP A 459 -40.18 27.18 -17.27
N VAL A 460 -40.84 26.21 -17.93
CA VAL A 460 -41.97 26.46 -18.84
C VAL A 460 -43.18 25.69 -18.36
N ALA A 461 -44.29 26.38 -18.06
CA ALA A 461 -45.45 25.80 -17.37
C ALA A 461 -46.06 24.59 -18.11
N SER A 462 -46.04 24.58 -19.44
CA SER A 462 -46.53 23.49 -20.27
C SER A 462 -45.59 22.28 -20.37
N ASP A 463 -44.39 22.35 -19.80
CA ASP A 463 -43.42 21.26 -19.88
C ASP A 463 -43.62 20.21 -18.79
N ARG A 464 -43.14 18.99 -19.06
CA ARG A 464 -43.17 17.89 -18.09
C ARG A 464 -42.31 18.20 -16.87
N LEU A 465 -42.79 17.79 -15.70
CA LEU A 465 -42.09 17.86 -14.42
C LEU A 465 -41.79 16.46 -13.87
N PHE A 466 -42.76 15.55 -13.94
CA PHE A 466 -42.61 14.18 -13.45
C PHE A 466 -43.29 13.17 -14.37
N VAL A 467 -42.60 12.07 -14.68
CA VAL A 467 -43.10 11.01 -15.56
C VAL A 467 -42.79 9.64 -14.99
N VAL A 468 -43.75 8.72 -15.10
CA VAL A 468 -43.50 7.28 -14.91
C VAL A 468 -43.74 6.57 -16.23
N GLY A 469 -42.66 6.10 -16.85
CA GLY A 469 -42.68 5.29 -18.07
C GLY A 469 -43.14 3.87 -17.79
N ASN A 470 -44.03 3.36 -18.64
CA ASN A 470 -44.53 1.99 -18.60
C ASN A 470 -44.48 1.31 -19.98
N GLY A 471 -43.65 1.83 -20.88
CA GLY A 471 -43.40 1.17 -22.15
C GLY A 471 -42.64 -0.13 -21.95
N THR A 472 -42.75 -1.04 -22.91
CA THR A 472 -42.20 -2.40 -22.85
C THR A 472 -41.03 -2.63 -23.80
N ALA A 473 -40.84 -1.74 -24.79
CA ALA A 473 -39.77 -1.78 -25.77
C ALA A 473 -39.58 -0.41 -26.42
N TYR A 474 -38.49 -0.23 -27.18
CA TYR A 474 -38.18 1.03 -27.88
C TYR A 474 -39.27 1.49 -28.86
N ASN A 475 -39.99 0.54 -29.46
CA ASN A 475 -41.12 0.78 -30.36
C ASN A 475 -42.50 0.66 -29.66
N SER A 476 -42.52 0.50 -28.34
CA SER A 476 -43.72 0.36 -27.51
C SER A 476 -43.57 1.22 -26.27
N THR A 477 -43.46 2.53 -26.49
CA THR A 477 -43.27 3.53 -25.44
C THR A 477 -44.59 3.91 -24.77
N GLY A 478 -44.56 4.24 -23.48
CA GLY A 478 -45.77 4.65 -22.75
C GLY A 478 -45.44 5.46 -21.50
N ASN A 479 -46.37 6.34 -21.11
CA ASN A 479 -46.34 7.02 -19.82
C ASN A 479 -47.56 6.57 -19.00
N ALA A 480 -47.36 5.90 -17.88
CA ALA A 480 -48.43 5.60 -16.94
C ALA A 480 -48.95 6.88 -16.24
N LEU A 481 -48.04 7.81 -15.96
CA LEU A 481 -48.29 9.07 -15.28
C LEU A 481 -47.46 10.17 -15.92
N THR A 482 -48.06 11.34 -16.16
CA THR A 482 -47.35 12.57 -16.55
C THR A 482 -47.90 13.74 -15.73
N LEU A 483 -47.02 14.45 -15.04
CA LEU A 483 -47.30 15.70 -14.34
C LEU A 483 -46.56 16.83 -15.07
N TYR A 484 -47.28 17.91 -15.37
CA TYR A 484 -46.74 19.12 -15.98
C TYR A 484 -46.42 20.18 -14.91
N LYS A 485 -45.54 21.11 -15.26
CA LYS A 485 -45.09 22.20 -14.37
C LYS A 485 -46.22 23.15 -13.94
N ASN A 486 -47.30 23.23 -14.73
CA ASN A 486 -48.51 23.98 -14.41
C ASN A 486 -49.51 23.22 -13.50
N GLY A 487 -49.13 22.07 -12.95
CA GLY A 487 -49.97 21.27 -12.07
C GLY A 487 -50.95 20.32 -12.77
N ASN A 488 -51.05 20.34 -14.09
CA ASN A 488 -51.86 19.35 -14.80
C ASN A 488 -51.26 17.95 -14.69
N MET A 489 -52.12 16.96 -14.47
CA MET A 489 -51.74 15.55 -14.37
C MET A 489 -52.56 14.69 -15.32
N THR A 490 -51.91 13.76 -16.01
CA THR A 490 -52.55 12.73 -16.81
C THR A 490 -52.20 11.36 -16.26
N ILE A 491 -53.22 10.52 -16.03
CA ILE A 491 -53.08 9.11 -15.67
C ILE A 491 -53.59 8.30 -16.87
N SER A 492 -52.77 7.39 -17.39
CA SER A 492 -53.17 6.58 -18.57
C SER A 492 -54.20 5.50 -18.22
N GLY A 493 -54.29 5.10 -16.96
CA GLY A 493 -55.26 4.13 -16.44
C GLY A 493 -56.38 4.77 -15.62
N THR A 494 -57.04 3.96 -14.79
CA THR A 494 -58.12 4.40 -13.92
C THR A 494 -57.60 4.83 -12.54
N LEU A 495 -58.04 5.99 -12.05
CA LEU A 495 -57.85 6.38 -10.65
C LEU A 495 -58.90 5.69 -9.78
N THR A 496 -58.48 4.73 -8.94
CA THR A 496 -59.35 4.04 -7.99
C THR A 496 -59.22 4.66 -6.60
N GLN A 497 -60.36 4.86 -5.93
CA GLN A 497 -60.43 5.38 -4.57
C GLN A 497 -61.12 4.36 -3.66
N SER A 498 -60.51 4.05 -2.52
CA SER A 498 -61.03 3.05 -1.56
C SER A 498 -62.39 3.49 -1.01
N SER A 499 -63.41 2.64 -1.18
CA SER A 499 -64.81 2.96 -0.81
C SER A 499 -65.59 1.76 -0.25
N ASP A 500 -64.89 0.70 0.17
CA ASP A 500 -65.50 -0.51 0.74
C ASP A 500 -66.33 -0.19 1.99
N ILE A 501 -67.54 -0.74 2.09
CA ILE A 501 -68.45 -0.47 3.22
C ILE A 501 -67.87 -0.91 4.56
N ARG A 502 -66.98 -1.92 4.58
CA ARG A 502 -66.30 -2.41 5.78
C ARG A 502 -65.28 -1.41 6.34
N LEU A 503 -64.84 -0.46 5.51
CA LEU A 503 -63.94 0.62 5.90
C LEU A 503 -64.69 1.87 6.39
N LYS A 504 -66.03 1.80 6.52
CA LYS A 504 -66.91 2.95 6.81
C LYS A 504 -67.72 2.73 8.09
N THR A 505 -68.01 3.82 8.79
CA THR A 505 -68.91 3.89 9.94
C THR A 505 -69.80 5.13 9.83
N ASN A 506 -70.83 5.25 10.68
CA ASN A 506 -71.78 6.38 10.69
C ASN A 506 -72.45 6.62 9.32
N ILE A 507 -72.84 5.55 8.63
CA ILE A 507 -73.47 5.60 7.31
C ILE A 507 -74.90 6.11 7.46
N ARG A 508 -75.21 7.24 6.81
CA ARG A 508 -76.53 7.87 6.79
C ARG A 508 -76.96 8.22 5.36
N PRO A 509 -78.27 8.29 5.07
CA PRO A 509 -78.77 8.80 3.80
C PRO A 509 -78.30 10.24 3.54
N PHE A 510 -78.08 10.56 2.27
CA PHE A 510 -77.78 11.91 1.79
C PHE A 510 -79.06 12.46 1.14
N THR A 511 -79.59 13.56 1.65
CA THR A 511 -80.92 14.10 1.29
C THR A 511 -80.88 15.62 1.26
N ASP A 512 -81.89 16.25 0.66
CA ASP A 512 -82.04 17.72 0.55
C ASP A 512 -80.89 18.36 -0.25
N VAL A 513 -80.55 17.72 -1.38
CA VAL A 513 -79.43 18.11 -2.23
C VAL A 513 -79.90 18.99 -3.38
N LEU A 514 -81.08 18.72 -3.94
CA LEU A 514 -81.61 19.44 -5.09
C LEU A 514 -81.82 20.93 -4.79
N SER A 515 -82.33 21.26 -3.60
CA SER A 515 -82.53 22.64 -3.15
C SER A 515 -81.20 23.40 -3.02
N GLN A 516 -80.14 22.72 -2.56
CA GLN A 516 -78.81 23.29 -2.34
C GLN A 516 -78.03 23.45 -3.65
N ILE A 517 -78.02 22.45 -4.53
CA ILE A 517 -77.26 22.51 -5.79
C ILE A 517 -77.81 23.56 -6.75
N GLN A 518 -79.09 23.91 -6.66
CA GLN A 518 -79.69 25.01 -7.42
C GLN A 518 -79.16 26.38 -7.02
N LEU A 519 -78.58 26.51 -5.81
CA LEU A 519 -78.00 27.76 -5.32
C LEU A 519 -76.55 27.96 -5.74
N VAL A 520 -75.87 26.89 -6.17
CA VAL A 520 -74.46 26.92 -6.56
C VAL A 520 -74.33 27.22 -8.05
N GLN A 521 -73.50 28.21 -8.42
CA GLN A 521 -73.27 28.56 -9.82
C GLN A 521 -72.01 27.91 -10.43
N PRO A 522 -72.12 27.20 -11.57
CA PRO A 522 -70.96 26.85 -12.37
C PRO A 522 -70.37 28.11 -13.02
N ILE A 523 -69.05 28.20 -13.04
CA ILE A 523 -68.32 29.37 -13.53
C ILE A 523 -67.27 28.99 -14.57
N TYR A 524 -67.04 29.89 -15.52
CA TYR A 524 -65.82 29.93 -16.30
C TYR A 524 -64.82 30.84 -15.60
N TYR A 525 -63.56 30.44 -15.57
CA TYR A 525 -62.51 31.23 -14.91
C TYR A 525 -61.16 31.06 -15.59
N GLU A 526 -60.25 32.01 -15.35
CA GLU A 526 -58.83 31.86 -15.67
C GLU A 526 -58.01 31.99 -14.38
N PHE A 527 -56.93 31.22 -14.29
CA PHE A 527 -55.99 31.38 -13.19
C PHE A 527 -55.23 32.70 -13.32
N LYS A 528 -55.03 33.38 -12.18
CA LYS A 528 -54.25 34.63 -12.11
C LYS A 528 -52.77 34.39 -12.38
N ASP A 529 -52.21 33.29 -11.86
CA ASP A 529 -50.83 32.88 -12.10
C ASP A 529 -50.79 31.74 -13.13
N LYS A 530 -50.27 32.05 -14.31
CA LYS A 530 -50.13 31.12 -15.44
C LYS A 530 -48.84 30.30 -15.41
N LYS A 531 -47.94 30.56 -14.45
CA LYS A 531 -46.68 29.80 -14.31
C LYS A 531 -46.87 28.48 -13.56
N LEU A 532 -47.77 28.48 -12.58
CA LEU A 532 -48.07 27.35 -11.71
C LEU A 532 -49.43 26.71 -11.98
N HIS A 533 -50.25 27.32 -12.84
CA HIS A 533 -51.58 26.83 -13.21
C HIS A 533 -51.80 26.87 -14.72
N PRO A 534 -52.80 26.12 -15.23
CA PRO A 534 -53.09 26.04 -16.65
C PRO A 534 -53.49 27.39 -17.25
N GLU A 535 -53.06 27.62 -18.50
CA GLU A 535 -53.50 28.76 -19.31
C GLU A 535 -54.89 28.51 -19.92
N GLY A 536 -55.57 29.61 -20.26
CA GLY A 536 -56.86 29.59 -20.92
C GLY A 536 -58.05 29.38 -19.97
N THR A 537 -59.24 29.47 -20.56
CA THR A 537 -60.51 29.38 -19.82
C THR A 537 -60.74 27.97 -19.29
N GLN A 538 -60.97 27.88 -17.98
CA GLN A 538 -61.35 26.68 -17.25
C GLN A 538 -62.85 26.73 -16.91
N ILE A 539 -63.42 25.57 -16.60
CA ILE A 539 -64.80 25.43 -16.10
C ILE A 539 -64.77 24.78 -14.72
N GLY A 540 -65.61 25.23 -13.80
CA GLY A 540 -65.69 24.64 -12.46
C GLY A 540 -66.60 25.41 -11.50
N PHE A 541 -66.30 25.33 -10.21
CA PHE A 541 -67.06 25.98 -9.14
C PHE A 541 -66.15 26.84 -8.24
N SER A 542 -66.76 27.79 -7.53
CA SER A 542 -66.12 28.49 -6.42
C SER A 542 -66.04 27.58 -5.19
N ALA A 543 -64.83 27.31 -4.68
CA ALA A 543 -64.64 26.47 -3.50
C ALA A 543 -65.31 27.06 -2.25
N GLN A 544 -65.39 28.39 -2.15
CA GLN A 544 -66.04 29.11 -1.05
C GLN A 544 -67.55 28.89 -1.06
N GLU A 545 -68.16 28.79 -2.24
CA GLU A 545 -69.59 28.55 -2.39
C GLU A 545 -69.92 27.08 -2.08
N ILE A 546 -69.13 26.15 -2.61
CA ILE A 546 -69.26 24.72 -2.28
C ILE A 546 -69.11 24.49 -0.77
N GLN A 547 -68.18 25.19 -0.10
CA GLN A 547 -67.94 25.04 1.34
C GLN A 547 -69.15 25.40 2.21
N GLN A 548 -70.03 26.30 1.76
CA GLN A 548 -71.21 26.70 2.54
C GLN A 548 -72.24 25.56 2.66
N TYR A 549 -72.32 24.70 1.64
CA TYR A 549 -73.32 23.62 1.56
C TYR A 549 -72.71 22.23 1.81
N TRP A 550 -71.51 21.97 1.27
CA TRP A 550 -70.79 20.70 1.39
C TRP A 550 -69.33 20.93 1.84
N PRO A 551 -69.10 21.39 3.08
CA PRO A 551 -67.75 21.63 3.60
C PRO A 551 -66.85 20.38 3.55
N GLU A 552 -67.43 19.18 3.60
CA GLU A 552 -66.72 17.90 3.47
C GLU A 552 -66.06 17.67 2.11
N LEU A 553 -66.49 18.38 1.06
CA LEU A 553 -65.91 18.33 -0.28
C LEU A 553 -64.81 19.38 -0.48
N VAL A 554 -64.58 20.24 0.51
CA VAL A 554 -63.57 21.30 0.42
C VAL A 554 -62.40 20.98 1.33
N ARG A 555 -61.19 21.16 0.80
CA ARG A 555 -59.95 21.06 1.57
C ARG A 555 -59.24 22.41 1.55
N LYS A 556 -58.60 22.75 2.66
CA LYS A 556 -57.82 23.97 2.82
C LYS A 556 -56.35 23.58 2.88
N ASP A 557 -55.51 24.21 2.07
CA ASP A 557 -54.07 24.01 2.11
C ASP A 557 -53.40 24.85 3.21
N GLU A 558 -52.08 24.71 3.35
CA GLU A 558 -51.27 25.41 4.36
C GLU A 558 -51.28 26.94 4.19
N ASN A 559 -51.46 27.43 2.95
CA ASN A 559 -51.55 28.85 2.63
C ASN A 559 -52.97 29.40 2.76
N GLY A 560 -53.92 28.52 3.03
CA GLY A 560 -55.32 28.81 3.21
C GLY A 560 -56.16 28.87 1.95
N TYR A 561 -55.63 28.44 0.79
CA TYR A 561 -56.41 28.25 -0.41
C TYR A 561 -57.32 27.04 -0.29
N LEU A 562 -58.50 27.12 -0.91
CA LEU A 562 -59.51 26.07 -0.88
C LEU A 562 -59.55 25.30 -2.20
N SER A 563 -59.64 23.98 -2.13
CA SER A 563 -59.77 23.06 -3.27
C SER A 563 -61.02 22.19 -3.14
N VAL A 564 -61.64 21.83 -4.27
CA VAL A 564 -62.87 21.03 -4.33
C VAL A 564 -62.56 19.58 -4.72
N ASP A 565 -63.17 18.63 -4.02
CA ASP A 565 -63.28 17.23 -4.42
C ASP A 565 -64.35 17.06 -5.51
N TYR A 566 -63.93 17.25 -6.75
CA TYR A 566 -64.81 17.08 -7.91
C TYR A 566 -65.28 15.63 -8.10
N ALA A 567 -64.58 14.62 -7.57
CA ALA A 567 -65.05 13.24 -7.62
C ALA A 567 -66.24 13.04 -6.68
N GLY A 568 -66.17 13.58 -5.46
CA GLY A 568 -67.27 13.59 -4.50
C GLY A 568 -68.51 14.33 -5.01
N MET A 569 -68.34 15.39 -5.80
CA MET A 569 -69.48 16.11 -6.43
C MET A 569 -70.34 15.22 -7.33
N THR A 570 -69.80 14.14 -7.92
CA THR A 570 -70.60 13.21 -8.73
C THR A 570 -71.70 12.51 -7.91
N VAL A 571 -71.44 12.24 -6.62
CA VAL A 571 -72.41 11.66 -5.69
C VAL A 571 -73.50 12.68 -5.34
N VAL A 572 -73.13 13.95 -5.17
CA VAL A 572 -74.06 15.06 -4.96
C VAL A 572 -75.02 15.19 -6.15
N LEU A 573 -74.48 15.22 -7.36
CA LEU A 573 -75.28 15.32 -8.58
C LEU A 573 -76.21 14.10 -8.76
N LEU A 574 -75.74 12.89 -8.45
CA LEU A 574 -76.58 11.69 -8.49
C LEU A 574 -77.80 11.81 -7.56
N GLN A 575 -77.59 12.30 -6.33
CA GLN A 575 -78.68 12.46 -5.38
C GLN A 575 -79.65 13.57 -5.81
N ALA A 576 -79.14 14.70 -6.32
CA ALA A 576 -79.98 15.77 -6.87
C ALA A 576 -80.88 15.28 -8.02
N VAL A 577 -80.34 14.45 -8.93
CA VAL A 577 -81.11 13.86 -10.03
C VAL A 577 -82.21 12.92 -9.50
N LYS A 578 -81.92 12.12 -8.46
CA LYS A 578 -82.93 11.27 -7.82
C LYS A 578 -84.07 12.09 -7.22
N GLU A 579 -83.75 13.16 -6.51
CA GLU A 579 -84.74 14.07 -5.91
C GLU A 579 -85.56 14.79 -7.00
N GLN A 580 -84.91 15.27 -8.07
CA GLN A 580 -85.59 15.90 -9.20
C GLN A 580 -86.58 14.94 -9.87
N GLN A 581 -86.17 13.68 -10.07
CA GLN A 581 -87.03 12.66 -10.66
C GLN A 581 -88.25 12.35 -9.80
N GLN A 582 -88.11 12.38 -8.47
CA GLN A 582 -89.24 12.24 -7.55
C GLN A 582 -90.22 13.41 -7.69
N THR A 583 -89.73 14.65 -7.76
CA THR A 583 -90.58 15.82 -8.02
C THR A 583 -91.31 15.71 -9.36
N ILE A 584 -90.63 15.27 -10.42
CA ILE A 584 -91.26 15.06 -11.74
C ILE A 584 -92.38 14.01 -11.65
N GLN A 585 -92.16 12.89 -10.95
CA GLN A 585 -93.19 11.86 -10.77
C GLN A 585 -94.39 12.36 -9.97
N LEU A 586 -94.16 13.19 -8.96
CA LEU A 586 -95.24 13.82 -8.20
C LEU A 586 -96.05 14.78 -9.07
N LEU A 587 -95.38 15.62 -9.86
CA LEU A 587 -96.03 16.53 -10.80
C LEU A 587 -96.81 15.77 -11.88
N GLN A 588 -96.29 14.66 -12.40
CA GLN A 588 -97.00 13.82 -13.36
C GLN A 588 -98.28 13.23 -12.78
N LYS A 589 -98.23 12.73 -11.53
CA LYS A 589 -99.42 12.24 -10.83
C LYS A 589 -100.45 13.34 -10.60
N GLU A 590 -100.01 14.53 -10.24
CA GLU A 590 -100.90 15.69 -10.05
C GLU A 590 -101.56 16.10 -11.38
N VAL A 591 -100.80 16.12 -12.47
CA VAL A 591 -101.33 16.38 -13.82
C VAL A 591 -102.33 15.31 -14.26
N GLU A 592 -102.09 14.03 -13.99
CA GLU A 592 -103.06 12.96 -14.27
C GLU A 592 -104.35 13.13 -13.46
N GLN A 593 -104.24 13.50 -12.19
CA GLN A 593 -105.41 13.78 -11.34
C GLN A 593 -106.20 14.99 -11.83
N LEU A 594 -105.52 16.03 -12.33
CA LEU A 594 -106.16 17.21 -12.92
C LEU A 594 -106.81 16.94 -14.28
N LYS A 595 -106.26 16.02 -15.08
CA LYS A 595 -106.87 15.58 -16.35
C LYS A 595 -108.11 14.69 -16.17
N ASN A 596 -108.22 14.03 -15.02
CA ASN A 596 -109.36 13.16 -14.67
C ASN A 596 -110.46 13.90 -13.89
N LYS A 597 -110.32 15.21 -13.70
CA LYS A 597 -111.37 16.14 -13.26
C LYS A 597 -111.90 16.90 -14.48
#